data_AF-A0A448BU95-F1
#
_entry.id   AF-A0A448BU95-F1
#
_cell.length_a   1.000
_cell.length_b   1.000
_cell.length_c   1.000
_cell.angle_alpha   90.00
_cell.angle_beta   90.00
_cell.angle_gamma   90.00
#
_symmetry.space_group_name_H-M   'P 1'
#
loop_
_entity.id
_entity.type
_entity.pdbx_description
1 polymer ?
#
loop_
_entity_poly.entity_id
_entity_poly.type
_entity_poly.pdbx_seq_one_letter_code
_entity_poly.pdbx_strand_id
1 'polypeptide(L)'
;MSAHDKLAMVAEEAIEQVRYSREQARWLDAVVKSIHDVLEGGRADVGVRISRAQDLASLASYLAFDLHNYSDVRVSDLQAQLDAAGGAQ
;
A
#
# COMPACT_ATOMS: atom_id res chain seq x y z
N MET A 1 6.47 24.74 19.69
CA MET A 1 6.95 24.04 18.48
C MET A 1 6.99 25.05 17.36
N SER A 2 8.15 25.25 16.72
CA SER A 2 8.34 26.23 15.66
C SER A 2 7.68 25.76 14.35
N ALA A 3 7.46 26.67 13.39
CA ALA A 3 6.97 26.30 12.06
C ALA A 3 7.93 25.35 11.33
N HIS A 4 9.24 25.51 11.57
CA HIS A 4 10.26 24.60 11.06
C HIS A 4 10.10 23.18 11.63
N ASP A 5 9.88 23.05 12.94
CA ASP A 5 9.67 21.75 13.58
C ASP A 5 8.40 21.05 13.06
N LYS A 6 7.33 21.82 12.80
CA LYS A 6 6.09 21.30 12.21
C LYS A 6 6.32 20.76 10.79
N LEU A 7 7.03 21.51 9.95
CA LEU A 7 7.34 21.09 8.58
C LEU A 7 8.27 19.87 8.55
N ALA A 8 9.23 19.78 9.47
CA ALA A 8 10.08 18.60 9.61
C ALA A 8 9.27 17.35 9.96
N MET A 9 8.31 17.47 10.90
CA MET A 9 7.41 16.38 11.26
C MET A 9 6.54 15.91 10.08
N VAL A 10 5.97 16.85 9.30
CA VAL A 10 5.19 16.50 8.10
C VAL A 10 6.05 15.78 7.06
N ALA A 11 7.31 16.20 6.88
CA ALA A 11 8.24 15.53 5.97
C ALA A 11 8.60 14.11 6.44
N GLU A 12 8.82 13.92 7.75
CA GLU A 12 9.04 12.59 8.33
C GLU A 12 7.83 11.67 8.13
N GLU A 13 6.62 12.17 8.38
CA GLU A 13 5.38 11.42 8.14
C GLU A 13 5.21 11.06 6.67
N ALA A 14 5.52 11.97 5.73
CA ALA A 14 5.47 11.71 4.30
C ALA A 14 6.48 10.64 3.87
N ILE A 15 7.70 10.67 4.41
CA ILE A 15 8.73 9.64 4.15
C ILE A 15 8.23 8.27 4.66
N GLU A 16 7.63 8.23 5.84
CA GLU A 16 7.12 6.98 6.40
C GLU A 16 5.96 6.43 5.58
N GLN A 17 5.09 7.31 5.05
CA GLN A 17 4.05 6.90 4.09
C GLN A 17 4.63 6.28 2.82
N VAL A 18 5.67 6.89 2.23
CA VAL A 18 6.32 6.32 1.05
C VAL A 18 6.95 4.95 1.35
N ARG A 19 7.53 4.76 2.54
CA ARG A 19 8.06 3.45 2.96
C ARG A 19 6.96 2.41 3.10
N TYR A 20 5.83 2.78 3.71
CA TYR A 20 4.66 1.92 3.82
C TYR A 20 4.13 1.51 2.44
N SER A 21 3.88 2.48 1.54
CA SER A 21 3.41 2.20 0.18
C SER A 21 4.37 1.31 -0.60
N ARG A 22 5.69 1.49 -0.42
CA ARG A 22 6.71 0.63 -1.04
C ARG A 22 6.61 -0.81 -0.54
N GLU A 23 6.44 -1.04 0.76
CA GLU A 23 6.32 -2.39 1.30
C GLU A 23 5.03 -3.08 0.84
N GLN A 24 3.91 -2.35 0.81
CA GLN A 24 2.65 -2.85 0.27
C GLN A 24 2.77 -3.22 -1.22
N ALA A 25 3.45 -2.40 -2.03
CA ALA A 25 3.72 -2.72 -3.42
C ALA A 25 4.57 -4.00 -3.57
N ARG A 26 5.53 -4.25 -2.67
CA ARG A 26 6.33 -5.49 -2.68
C ARG A 26 5.47 -6.71 -2.34
N TRP A 27 4.55 -6.60 -1.40
CA TRP A 27 3.62 -7.69 -1.08
C TRP A 27 2.68 -7.99 -2.24
N LEU A 28 2.12 -6.96 -2.88
CA LEU A 28 1.30 -7.12 -4.07
C LEU A 28 2.06 -7.81 -5.21
N ASP A 29 3.30 -7.40 -5.49
CA ASP A 29 4.17 -8.05 -6.47
C ASP A 29 4.40 -9.54 -6.15
N ALA A 30 4.65 -9.87 -4.88
CA ALA A 30 4.82 -11.25 -4.45
C ALA A 30 3.54 -12.11 -4.62
N VAL A 31 2.37 -11.54 -4.35
CA VAL A 31 1.08 -12.23 -4.56
C VAL A 31 0.83 -12.45 -6.06
N VAL A 32 1.07 -11.43 -6.90
CA VAL A 32 0.91 -11.56 -8.36
C VAL A 32 1.85 -12.62 -8.94
N LYS A 33 3.11 -12.66 -8.49
CA LYS A 33 4.05 -13.74 -8.85
C LYS A 33 3.54 -15.11 -8.41
N SER A 34 3.01 -15.21 -7.20
CA SER A 34 2.43 -16.46 -6.70
C SER A 34 1.23 -16.93 -7.51
N ILE A 35 0.38 -16.00 -8.01
CA ILE A 35 -0.71 -16.32 -8.93
C ILE A 35 -0.14 -16.90 -10.22
N HIS A 36 0.86 -16.25 -10.80
CA HIS A 36 1.52 -16.70 -12.02
C HIS A 36 2.10 -18.11 -11.86
N ASP A 37 2.87 -18.36 -10.80
CA ASP A 37 3.50 -19.65 -10.53
C ASP A 37 2.46 -20.78 -10.38
N VAL A 38 1.31 -20.50 -9.75
CA VAL A 38 0.21 -21.46 -9.62
C VAL A 38 -0.42 -21.80 -10.98
N LEU A 39 -0.50 -20.81 -11.88
CA LEU A 39 -1.09 -20.97 -13.21
C LEU A 39 -0.14 -21.68 -14.18
N GLU A 40 1.16 -21.40 -14.13
CA GLU A 40 2.18 -21.98 -15.03
C GLU A 40 2.21 -23.51 -15.01
N GLY A 41 1.92 -24.15 -13.86
CA GLY A 41 1.88 -25.61 -13.80
C GLY A 41 2.16 -26.16 -12.41
N GLY A 42 2.34 -27.47 -12.33
CA GLY A 42 2.74 -28.14 -11.10
C GLY A 42 2.12 -29.51 -10.94
N ARG A 43 2.43 -30.15 -9.80
CA ARG A 43 1.95 -31.52 -9.48
C ARG A 43 0.49 -31.56 -9.02
N ALA A 44 -0.10 -30.42 -8.69
CA ALA A 44 -1.48 -30.34 -8.24
C ALA A 44 -2.46 -30.35 -9.42
N ASP A 45 -3.64 -30.92 -9.18
CA ASP A 45 -4.74 -30.92 -10.14
C ASP A 45 -5.14 -29.51 -10.57
N VAL A 46 -5.57 -29.37 -11.83
CA VAL A 46 -5.94 -28.08 -12.44
C VAL A 46 -6.99 -27.33 -11.61
N GLY A 47 -8.01 -28.03 -11.11
CA GLY A 47 -9.07 -27.42 -10.30
C GLY A 47 -8.54 -26.81 -8.99
N VAL A 48 -7.60 -27.51 -8.31
CA VAL A 48 -6.96 -27.02 -7.09
C VAL A 48 -6.10 -25.79 -7.39
N ARG A 49 -5.38 -25.79 -8.51
CA ARG A 49 -4.58 -24.64 -8.95
C ARG A 49 -5.44 -23.43 -9.26
N ILE A 50 -6.55 -23.60 -9.98
CA ILE A 50 -7.49 -22.51 -10.28
C ILE A 50 -8.07 -21.92 -8.99
N SER A 51 -8.54 -22.76 -8.06
CA SER A 51 -9.07 -22.31 -6.77
C SER A 51 -8.03 -21.48 -6.00
N ARG A 52 -6.79 -21.96 -5.93
CA ARG A 52 -5.71 -21.24 -5.25
C ARG A 52 -5.37 -19.91 -5.94
N ALA A 53 -5.38 -19.85 -7.26
CA ALA A 53 -5.17 -18.61 -8.00
C ALA A 53 -6.29 -17.59 -7.73
N GLN A 54 -7.54 -18.04 -7.58
CA GLN A 54 -8.68 -17.20 -7.21
C GLN A 54 -8.55 -16.65 -5.79
N ASP A 55 -8.13 -17.48 -4.83
CA ASP A 55 -7.89 -17.04 -3.45
C ASP A 55 -6.79 -15.97 -3.39
N LEU A 56 -5.68 -16.19 -4.10
CA LEU A 56 -4.59 -15.22 -4.19
C LEU A 56 -5.02 -13.93 -4.91
N ALA A 57 -5.82 -14.02 -5.97
CA ALA A 57 -6.37 -12.84 -6.66
C ALA A 57 -7.30 -12.03 -5.75
N SER A 58 -8.09 -12.72 -4.92
CA SER A 58 -8.97 -12.09 -3.93
C SER A 58 -8.16 -11.36 -2.86
N LEU A 59 -7.05 -11.98 -2.39
CA LEU A 59 -6.11 -11.33 -1.48
C LEU A 59 -5.44 -10.11 -2.11
N ALA A 60 -4.98 -10.20 -3.36
CA ALA A 60 -4.39 -9.06 -4.08
C ALA A 60 -5.38 -7.90 -4.20
N SER A 61 -6.64 -8.20 -4.53
CA SER A 61 -7.71 -7.21 -4.63
C SER A 61 -7.97 -6.52 -3.28
N TYR A 62 -8.03 -7.29 -2.19
CA TYR A 62 -8.19 -6.75 -0.84
C TYR A 62 -7.03 -5.82 -0.44
N LEU A 63 -5.78 -6.26 -0.65
CA LEU A 63 -4.60 -5.47 -0.32
C LEU A 63 -4.52 -4.18 -1.15
N ALA A 64 -4.87 -4.24 -2.44
CA ALA A 64 -4.90 -3.07 -3.31
C ALA A 64 -5.97 -2.06 -2.86
N PHE A 65 -7.16 -2.55 -2.48
CA PHE A 65 -8.24 -1.72 -1.95
C PHE A 65 -7.85 -1.06 -0.62
N ASP A 66 -7.25 -1.81 0.31
CA ASP A 66 -6.79 -1.29 1.59
C ASP A 66 -5.69 -0.22 1.41
N LEU A 67 -4.71 -0.49 0.54
CA LEU A 67 -3.67 0.47 0.19
C LEU A 67 -4.24 1.76 -0.40
N HIS A 68 -5.23 1.66 -1.30
CA HIS A 68 -5.89 2.81 -1.90
C HIS A 68 -6.58 3.67 -0.84
N ASN A 69 -7.44 3.07 -0.02
CA ASN A 69 -8.17 3.79 1.02
C ASN A 69 -7.23 4.43 2.05
N TYR A 70 -6.20 3.70 2.47
CA TYR A 70 -5.21 4.23 3.40
C TYR A 70 -4.44 5.40 2.80
N SER A 71 -4.03 5.29 1.53
CA SER A 71 -3.30 6.36 0.84
C SER A 71 -4.15 7.62 0.69
N ASP A 72 -5.43 7.49 0.34
CA ASP A 72 -6.34 8.63 0.22
C ASP A 72 -6.48 9.40 1.53
N VAL A 73 -6.69 8.67 2.64
CA VAL A 73 -6.75 9.26 3.99
C VAL A 73 -5.43 9.95 4.34
N ARG A 74 -4.29 9.28 4.11
CA ARG A 74 -2.98 9.83 4.48
C ARG A 74 -2.56 11.04 3.64
N VAL A 75 -2.95 11.10 2.37
CA VAL A 75 -2.77 12.30 1.55
C VAL A 75 -3.58 13.47 2.12
N SER A 76 -4.84 13.23 2.49
CA SER A 76 -5.69 14.25 3.11
C SER A 76 -5.11 14.74 4.44
N ASP A 77 -4.64 13.83 5.30
CA ASP A 77 -4.01 14.16 6.58
C ASP A 77 -2.74 14.99 6.40
N LEU A 78 -1.83 14.56 5.51
CA LEU A 78 -0.57 15.27 5.26
C LEU A 78 -0.83 16.67 4.69
N GLN A 79 -1.81 16.83 3.82
CA GLN A 79 -2.19 18.15 3.29
C GLN A 79 -2.73 19.04 4.42
N ALA A 80 -3.62 18.53 5.27
CA ALA A 80 -4.15 19.28 6.39
C ALA A 80 -3.06 19.70 7.39
N GLN A 81 -2.09 18.82 7.65
CA GLN A 81 -0.94 19.14 8.51
C GLN A 81 -0.03 20.20 7.87
N LEU A 82 0.21 20.10 6.56
CA LEU A 82 0.98 21.08 5.81
C LEU A 82 0.31 22.46 5.84
N ASP A 83 -1.00 22.51 5.63
CA ASP A 83 -1.81 23.73 5.71
C ASP A 83 -1.76 24.33 7.13
N ALA A 84 -1.82 23.50 8.17
CA ALA A 84 -1.68 23.95 9.56
C ALA A 84 -0.26 24.40 9.93
N ALA A 85 0.76 23.90 9.24
CA ALA A 85 2.15 24.32 9.39
C ALA A 85 2.45 25.63 8.65
N GLY A 86 1.85 25.82 7.46
CA GLY A 86 1.98 27.02 6.62
C GLY A 86 1.00 28.15 6.94
N GLY A 87 -0.13 27.84 7.56
CA GLY A 87 -1.24 28.76 7.88
C GLY A 87 -1.13 29.49 9.23
N ALA A 88 0.09 29.61 9.79
CA ALA A 88 0.38 30.54 10.88
C ALA A 88 0.94 31.86 10.34
N GLN A 89 0.23 32.47 9.39
CA GLN A 89 0.44 33.85 8.93
C GLN A 89 -0.77 34.71 9.26
#